data_AF-A0A069PAJ4-F1
#
_entry.id   AF-A0A069PAJ4-F1
#
_cell.length_a   1.000
_cell.length_b   1.000
_cell.length_c   1.000
_cell.angle_alpha   90.00
_cell.angle_beta   90.00
_cell.angle_gamma   90.00
#
_symmetry.space_group_name_H-M   'P 1'
#
loop_
_entity.id
_entity.type
_entity.pdbx_description
1 polymer ?
#
loop_
_entity_poly.entity_id
_entity_poly.type
_entity_poly.pdbx_seq_one_letter_code
_entity_poly.pdbx_strand_id
1 'polypeptide(L)' 'QEKAYDLAIGTTIAEDRICAAQLEVALATVFGLAPDQITLTVNFVSQAEVDLSFGVYERPLAQKFGSVPPVQ' A
#
# COMPACT_ATOMS: atom_id res chain seq x y z
N GLN A 1 10.63 -9.83 20.01
CA GLN A 1 9.89 -10.13 18.78
C GLN A 1 10.04 -8.90 17.93
N GLU A 2 10.83 -8.96 16.86
CA GLU A 2 10.98 -7.81 15.97
C GLU A 2 9.65 -7.50 15.28
N LYS A 3 9.38 -6.22 15.07
CA LYS A 3 8.08 -5.74 14.60
C LYS A 3 8.04 -5.86 13.07
N ALA A 4 7.13 -6.69 12.56
CA ALA A 4 6.87 -6.78 11.12
C ALA A 4 5.89 -5.67 10.69
N TYR A 5 6.11 -5.10 9.52
CA TYR A 5 5.35 -4.01 8.93
C TYR A 5 4.74 -4.46 7.60
N ASP A 6 3.41 -4.39 7.53
CA ASP A 6 2.65 -4.67 6.31
C ASP A 6 2.25 -3.36 5.64
N LEU A 7 2.68 -3.17 4.38
CA LEU A 7 2.32 -2.03 3.55
C LEU A 7 1.44 -2.50 2.38
N ALA A 8 0.35 -1.76 2.12
CA ALA A 8 -0.51 -1.98 0.97
C ALA A 8 -0.54 -0.72 0.10
N ILE A 9 -0.22 -0.87 -1.19
CA ILE A 9 -0.23 0.23 -2.18
C ILE A 9 -1.17 -0.13 -3.32
N GLY A 10 -2.00 0.82 -3.74
CA GLY A 10 -2.81 0.73 -4.96
C GLY A 10 -2.13 1.49 -6.10
N THR A 11 -2.04 0.88 -7.28
CA THR A 11 -1.51 1.49 -8.50
C THR A 11 -2.46 1.24 -9.68
N THR A 12 -2.52 2.18 -10.62
CA THR A 12 -3.20 2.00 -11.91
C THR A 12 -2.31 1.40 -12.99
N ILE A 13 -1.04 1.14 -12.67
CA ILE A 13 -0.04 0.55 -13.57
C ILE A 13 0.29 -0.86 -13.05
N ALA A 14 -0.12 -1.89 -13.79
CA ALA A 14 0.00 -3.28 -13.33
C ALA A 14 1.47 -3.73 -13.18
N GLU A 15 2.35 -3.15 -14.00
CA GLU A 15 3.78 -3.44 -14.08
C GLU A 15 4.54 -3.04 -12.81
N ASP A 16 4.02 -2.09 -12.02
CA ASP A 16 4.66 -1.65 -10.77
C ASP A 16 4.80 -2.80 -9.76
N ARG A 17 3.96 -3.84 -9.87
CA ARG A 17 4.07 -5.04 -9.04
C ARG A 17 5.40 -5.75 -9.18
N ILE A 18 6.07 -5.62 -10.32
CA ILE A 18 7.38 -6.24 -10.58
C ILE A 18 8.45 -5.65 -9.65
N CYS A 19 8.30 -4.38 -9.28
CA CYS A 19 9.24 -3.65 -8.44
C CYS A 19 8.99 -3.84 -6.93
N ALA A 20 7.90 -4.52 -6.53
CA ALA A 20 7.49 -4.63 -5.13
C ALA A 20 8.61 -5.19 -4.23
N ALA A 21 9.23 -6.30 -4.63
CA ALA A 21 10.31 -6.93 -3.87
C ALA A 21 11.56 -6.02 -3.73
N GLN A 22 11.86 -5.22 -4.75
CA GLN A 22 13.00 -4.30 -4.72
C GLN A 22 12.71 -3.12 -3.78
N LEU A 23 11.45 -2.67 -3.73
CA LEU A 23 11.00 -1.63 -2.81
C LEU A 23 11.01 -2.12 -1.36
N GLU A 24 10.62 -3.36 -1.06
CA GLU A 24 10.73 -3.95 0.29
C GLU A 24 12.16 -3.86 0.83
N VAL A 25 13.13 -4.31 0.02
CA VAL A 25 14.55 -4.30 0.41
C VAL A 25 15.07 -2.87 0.56
N ALA A 26 14.70 -1.97 -0.35
CA ALA A 26 15.08 -0.57 -0.28
C ALA A 26 14.52 0.11 0.98
N LEU A 27 13.25 -0.11 1.29
CA LEU A 27 12.60 0.42 2.49
C LEU A 27 13.26 -0.15 3.75
N ALA A 28 13.51 -1.46 3.80
CA ALA A 28 14.17 -2.09 4.94
C ALA A 28 15.57 -1.49 5.17
N THR A 29 16.32 -1.27 4.09
CA THR A 29 17.63 -0.63 4.14
C THR A 29 17.55 0.81 4.66
N VAL A 30 16.64 1.63 4.14
CA VAL A 30 16.48 3.04 4.53
C VAL A 30 16.07 3.17 6.00
N PHE A 31 15.21 2.28 6.49
CA PHE A 31 14.72 2.30 7.87
C PHE A 31 15.58 1.51 8.86
N GLY A 32 16.67 0.88 8.40
CA GLY A 32 17.53 0.06 9.27
C GLY A 32 16.83 -1.19 9.80
N LEU A 33 15.87 -1.72 9.04
CA LEU A 33 15.09 -2.91 9.36
C LEU A 33 15.68 -4.14 8.66
N ALA A 34 15.39 -5.31 9.21
CA ALA A 34 15.73 -6.56 8.52
C ALA A 34 14.78 -6.78 7.31
N PRO A 35 15.24 -7.47 6.24
CA PRO A 35 14.44 -7.64 5.02
C PRO A 35 13.10 -8.36 5.23
N ASP A 36 13.03 -9.21 6.24
CA ASP A 36 11.85 -9.98 6.66
C ASP A 36 10.87 -9.17 7.53
N GLN A 37 11.20 -7.92 7.87
CA GLN A 37 10.35 -7.05 8.68
C GLN A 37 9.43 -6.16 7.83
N ILE A 38 9.55 -6.19 6.50
CA ILE A 38 8.69 -5.40 5.62
C ILE A 38 8.05 -6.34 4.61
N THR A 39 6.73 -6.28 4.49
CA THR A 39 5.97 -6.91 3.41
C THR A 39 5.17 -5.84 2.67
N LEU A 40 5.34 -5.77 1.36
CA LEU A 40 4.71 -4.80 0.47
C LEU A 40 3.77 -5.50 -0.51
N THR A 41 2.49 -5.22 -0.38
CA THR A 41 1.46 -5.70 -1.30
C THR A 41 1.08 -4.59 -2.29
N VAL A 42 1.40 -4.77 -3.57
CA VAL A 42 1.00 -3.84 -4.63
C VAL A 42 -0.24 -4.38 -5.36
N ASN A 43 -1.35 -3.66 -5.20
CA ASN A 43 -2.64 -3.99 -5.79
C ASN A 43 -2.89 -3.12 -7.03
N PHE A 44 -3.49 -3.74 -8.05
CA PHE A 44 -3.90 -3.01 -9.25
C PHE A 44 -5.30 -2.47 -8.98
N VAL A 45 -5.50 -1.21 -9.29
CA VAL A 45 -6.77 -0.51 -9.18
C VAL A 45 -7.07 0.06 -10.55
N SER A 46 -8.30 -0.09 -11.04
CA SER A 46 -8.66 0.42 -12.36
C SER A 46 -8.67 1.95 -12.37
N GLN A 47 -8.38 2.54 -13.53
CA GLN A 47 -8.45 4.00 -13.70
C GLN A 47 -9.87 4.53 -13.38
N ALA A 48 -10.93 3.77 -13.71
CA ALA A 48 -12.30 4.15 -13.38
C ALA A 48 -12.58 4.21 -11.86
N GLU A 49 -11.97 3.31 -11.07
CA GLU A 49 -12.06 3.36 -9.60
C GLU A 49 -11.32 4.57 -9.03
N VAL A 50 -10.21 4.95 -9.66
CA VAL A 50 -9.45 6.16 -9.29
C VAL A 50 -10.20 7.43 -9.69
N ASP A 51 -10.77 7.47 -10.90
CA ASP A 51 -11.52 8.61 -11.44
C ASP A 51 -12.84 8.85 -10.70
N LEU A 52 -13.54 7.80 -10.28
CA LEU A 52 -14.71 7.89 -9.40
C LEU A 52 -14.33 8.48 -8.02
N SER A 53 -13.06 8.37 -7.64
CA SER A 53 -12.53 8.72 -6.33
C SER A 53 -11.62 9.96 -6.33
N PHE A 54 -11.46 10.64 -7.47
CA PHE A 54 -10.55 11.78 -7.61
C PHE A 54 -11.06 12.98 -6.78
N GLY A 55 -10.30 13.36 -5.77
CA GLY A 55 -10.43 14.63 -5.05
C GLY A 55 -11.22 14.62 -3.73
N VAL A 56 -11.83 13.51 -3.31
CA VAL A 56 -12.73 13.55 -2.14
C VAL A 56 -12.26 12.73 -0.94
N TYR A 57 -11.43 11.68 -1.07
CA TYR A 57 -11.51 10.65 -0.02
C TYR A 57 -10.31 9.71 0.17
N GLU A 58 -9.23 10.19 0.81
CA GLU A 58 -8.28 9.32 1.53
C GLU A 58 -9.02 8.40 2.55
N ARG A 59 -10.14 8.88 3.10
CA ARG A 59 -10.87 8.24 4.21
C ARG A 59 -11.66 6.97 3.82
N PRO A 60 -12.56 6.94 2.82
CA PRO A 60 -13.25 5.74 2.32
C PRO A 60 -12.34 4.64 1.82
N LEU A 61 -11.23 4.98 1.15
CA LEU A 61 -10.26 3.97 0.74
C LEU A 61 -9.64 3.35 2.00
N ALA A 62 -9.23 4.19 2.96
CA ALA A 62 -8.73 3.73 4.25
C ALA A 62 -9.80 2.99 5.08
N GLN A 63 -11.10 3.28 4.96
CA GLN A 63 -12.19 2.51 5.58
C GLN A 63 -12.34 1.13 4.97
N LYS A 64 -12.27 1.03 3.63
CA LYS A 64 -12.34 -0.25 2.91
C LYS A 64 -11.19 -1.19 3.31
N PHE A 65 -10.01 -0.63 3.58
CA PHE A 65 -8.85 -1.38 4.09
C PHE A 65 -8.81 -1.50 5.63
N GLY A 66 -9.86 -1.06 6.34
CA GLY A 66 -9.97 -1.18 7.79
C GLY A 66 -9.04 -0.26 8.59
N SER A 67 -8.35 0.67 7.93
CA SER A 67 -7.41 1.60 8.55
C SER A 67 -8.09 2.76 9.30
N VAL A 68 -9.40 2.99 9.10
CA VAL A 68 -10.20 3.99 9.82
C VAL A 68 -11.65 3.51 10.03
N PRO A 69 -12.32 3.92 11.13
CA PRO A 69 -13.69 3.51 11.44
C PRO A 69 -14.75 4.12 10.47
N PRO A 70 -15.94 3.51 10.32
CA PRO A 70 -17.02 3.99 9.44
C PRO A 70 -17.49 5.40 9.80
N VAL A 71 -17.86 6.21 8.80
CA VAL A 71 -18.49 7.51 9.04
C VAL A 71 -19.95 7.24 9.43
N GLN A 72 -20.41 7.85 10.54
CA GLN A 72 -21.79 7.76 11.00
C GLN A 72 -22.74 8.60 10.15
#